data_AF-A0A1K1RBQ9-F1
#
_entry.id   AF-A0A1K1RBQ9-F1
#
_cell.length_a   1.000
_cell.length_b   1.000
_cell.length_c   1.000
_cell.angle_alpha   90.00
_cell.angle_beta   90.00
_cell.angle_gamma   90.00
#
_symmetry.space_group_name_H-M   'P 1'
#
loop_
_entity.id
_entity.type
_entity.pdbx_description
1 polymer ?
#
loop_
_entity_poly.entity_id
_entity_poly.type
_entity_poly.pdbx_seq_one_letter_code
_entity_poly.pdbx_strand_id
1 'polypeptide(L)'
;MHSVDQLIRKVSRYVSFGQPVSSGSVVSQRLSDPRIPMQAYYLTLTTQNERDQYYHEIWLKKEGSFAITEAWYKESSVTRKLHQDNLSFEQLTLSIGEENANAIVMRITEIIKKSEKEDWKRFSVRA
;
A
#
# COMPACT_ATOMS: atom_id res chain seq x y z
N MET A 1 -18.44 -1.33 15.00
CA MET A 1 -17.45 -1.42 13.90
C MET A 1 -16.83 -0.05 13.73
N HIS A 2 -15.51 0.08 13.76
CA HIS A 2 -14.86 1.35 13.41
C HIS A 2 -15.13 1.65 11.93
N SER A 3 -15.46 2.89 11.59
CA SER A 3 -15.58 3.26 10.19
C SER A 3 -14.21 3.11 9.51
N VAL A 4 -14.18 2.77 8.22
CA VAL A 4 -12.92 2.56 7.49
C VAL A 4 -12.03 3.80 7.56
N ASP A 5 -12.62 5.00 7.55
CA ASP A 5 -11.89 6.26 7.75
C ASP A 5 -11.17 6.34 9.10
N GLN A 6 -11.78 5.80 10.17
CA GLN A 6 -11.11 5.73 11.48
C GLN A 6 -9.93 4.78 11.44
N LEU A 7 -10.04 3.65 10.74
CA LEU A 7 -8.94 2.70 10.58
C LEU A 7 -7.79 3.31 9.76
N ILE A 8 -8.10 4.00 8.66
CA ILE A 8 -7.14 4.71 7.82
C ILE A 8 -6.37 5.77 8.63
N ARG A 9 -7.09 6.60 9.41
CA ARG A 9 -6.46 7.61 10.29
C ARG A 9 -5.62 6.99 11.41
N LYS A 10 -5.96 5.79 11.83
CA LYS A 10 -5.26 5.09 12.92
C LYS A 10 -3.99 4.43 12.40
N VAL A 11 -4.05 3.74 11.25
CA VAL A 11 -2.88 3.10 10.65
C VAL A 11 -1.82 4.11 10.22
N SER A 12 -2.21 5.31 9.79
CA SER A 12 -1.26 6.37 9.42
C SER A 12 -0.41 6.89 10.58
N ARG A 13 -0.79 6.60 11.83
CA ARG A 13 0.02 6.91 13.03
C ARG A 13 1.07 5.84 13.32
N TYR A 14 0.81 4.60 12.90
CA TYR A 14 1.65 3.44 13.24
C TYR A 14 2.58 3.03 12.10
N VAL A 15 2.21 3.34 10.87
CA VAL A 15 3.02 3.04 9.69
C VAL A 15 3.97 4.20 9.43
N SER A 16 5.26 3.89 9.37
CA SER A 16 6.22 4.79 8.75
C SER A 16 6.03 4.71 7.24
N PHE A 17 5.40 5.73 6.67
CA PHE A 17 5.32 5.86 5.21
C PHE A 17 6.72 6.11 4.69
N GLY A 18 7.31 5.09 4.06
CA GLY A 18 8.63 5.19 3.46
C GLY A 18 8.66 6.22 2.34
N GLN A 19 9.87 6.74 2.06
CA GLN A 19 10.19 7.32 0.76
C GLN A 19 9.89 6.27 -0.33
N PRO A 20 9.50 6.68 -1.56
CA PRO A 20 8.98 5.79 -2.60
C PRO A 20 9.83 4.53 -2.78
N VAL A 21 9.17 3.40 -3.01
CA VAL A 21 9.81 2.10 -3.23
C VAL A 21 10.49 2.09 -4.61
N SER A 22 11.67 2.69 -4.69
CA SER A 22 12.65 2.54 -5.79
C SER A 22 13.95 3.29 -5.45
N SER A 23 14.94 2.60 -4.89
CA SER A 23 16.33 3.09 -4.87
C SER A 23 16.98 2.83 -6.24
N GLY A 24 16.71 3.69 -7.21
CA GLY A 24 17.39 3.76 -8.50
C GLY A 24 18.28 5.00 -8.57
N SER A 25 19.45 4.89 -9.21
CA SER A 25 20.46 5.97 -9.28
C SER A 25 19.88 7.27 -9.86
N VAL A 26 20.19 8.39 -9.20
CA VAL A 26 19.68 9.74 -9.49
C VAL A 26 20.14 10.25 -10.86
N VAL A 27 21.19 9.65 -11.45
CA VAL A 27 21.88 10.14 -12.66
C VAL A 27 21.22 9.74 -13.99
N SER A 28 20.31 8.76 -14.01
CA SER A 28 19.67 8.29 -15.25
C SER A 28 18.15 8.30 -15.15
N GLN A 29 17.54 9.49 -15.26
CA GLN A 29 16.10 9.64 -15.43
C GLN A 29 15.74 9.33 -16.90
N ARG A 30 15.08 8.19 -17.16
CA ARG A 30 14.39 7.95 -18.44
C ARG A 30 12.90 8.21 -18.22
N LEU A 31 12.23 8.84 -19.19
CA LEU A 31 10.77 9.12 -19.16
C LEU A 31 9.89 7.86 -18.95
N SER A 32 10.46 6.67 -19.10
CA SER A 32 9.79 5.37 -18.89
C SER A 32 9.91 4.82 -17.46
N ASP A 33 10.55 5.55 -16.54
CA ASP A 33 10.72 5.14 -15.13
C ASP A 33 9.56 5.68 -14.28
N PRO A 34 8.61 4.84 -13.84
CA PRO A 34 7.37 5.23 -13.17
C PRO A 34 7.66 5.43 -11.69
N ARG A 35 8.47 6.44 -11.40
CA ARG A 35 8.69 6.92 -10.03
C ARG A 35 7.38 7.55 -9.58
N ILE A 36 6.59 6.81 -8.83
CA ILE A 36 5.38 7.36 -8.23
C ILE A 36 5.85 8.24 -7.06
N PRO A 37 5.75 9.58 -7.15
CA PRO A 37 6.32 10.47 -6.15
C PRO A 37 5.34 10.60 -4.97
N MET A 38 4.96 9.48 -4.35
CA MET A 38 4.01 9.45 -3.24
C MET A 38 4.55 8.71 -2.03
N GLN A 39 4.24 9.22 -0.84
CA GLN A 39 4.45 8.51 0.42
C GLN A 39 3.29 7.54 0.61
N ALA A 40 3.52 6.28 0.27
CA ALA A 40 2.49 5.25 0.35
C ALA A 40 3.02 3.96 0.97
N TYR A 41 2.09 3.19 1.52
CA TYR A 41 2.34 1.91 2.16
C TYR A 41 1.71 0.80 1.33
N TYR A 42 2.50 -0.21 1.00
CA TYR A 42 2.05 -1.39 0.27
C TYR A 42 1.08 -2.21 1.13
N LEU A 43 -0.14 -2.45 0.63
CA LEU A 43 -1.13 -3.25 1.32
C LEU A 43 -1.16 -4.68 0.79
N THR A 44 -1.38 -4.84 -0.51
CA THR A 44 -1.59 -6.13 -1.15
C THR A 44 -1.36 -6.05 -2.66
N LEU A 45 -1.28 -7.21 -3.30
CA LEU A 45 -1.27 -7.38 -4.75
C LEU A 45 -2.46 -8.27 -5.15
N THR A 46 -2.99 -8.02 -6.34
CA THR A 46 -4.02 -8.84 -6.97
C THR A 46 -3.53 -9.30 -8.33
N THR A 47 -3.66 -10.60 -8.60
CA THR A 47 -3.23 -11.20 -9.87
C THR A 47 -4.22 -10.85 -10.96
N GLN A 48 -3.72 -10.21 -12.01
CA GLN A 48 -4.51 -9.89 -13.20
C GLN A 48 -4.25 -10.91 -14.32
N ASN A 49 -3.00 -11.31 -14.48
CA ASN A 49 -2.60 -12.37 -15.41
C ASN A 49 -1.30 -13.03 -14.95
N GLU A 50 -1.38 -14.31 -14.57
CA GLU A 50 -0.23 -15.08 -14.11
C GLU A 50 0.82 -15.32 -15.18
N ARG A 51 0.42 -15.52 -16.44
CA ARG A 51 1.33 -15.83 -17.55
C ARG A 51 2.24 -14.65 -17.85
N ASP A 52 1.69 -13.45 -17.80
CA ASP A 52 2.41 -12.20 -18.07
C ASP A 52 3.07 -11.62 -16.81
N GLN A 53 2.97 -12.31 -15.66
CA GLN A 53 3.41 -11.84 -14.35
C GLN A 53 2.90 -10.42 -14.07
N TYR A 54 1.62 -10.20 -14.38
CA TYR A 54 0.94 -8.92 -14.35
C TYR A 54 -0.03 -8.85 -13.17
N TYR A 55 0.14 -7.82 -12.35
CA TYR A 55 -0.56 -7.64 -11.09
C TYR A 55 -1.01 -6.20 -10.91
N HIS A 56 -2.01 -6.01 -10.06
CA HIS A 56 -2.33 -4.71 -9.48
C HIS A 56 -1.88 -4.68 -8.03
N GLU A 57 -0.92 -3.80 -7.71
CA GLU A 57 -0.55 -3.49 -6.33
C GLU A 57 -1.45 -2.38 -5.81
N ILE A 58 -1.90 -2.52 -4.56
CA ILE A 58 -2.75 -1.55 -3.88
C ILE A 58 -1.95 -0.90 -2.75
N TRP A 59 -2.00 0.42 -2.74
CA TRP A 59 -1.21 1.28 -1.86
C TRP A 59 -2.11 2.18 -1.03
N LEU A 60 -1.80 2.34 0.24
CA LEU A 60 -2.40 3.36 1.11
C LEU A 60 -1.47 4.56 1.22
N LYS A 61 -1.94 5.73 0.76
CA LYS A 61 -1.19 6.98 0.83
C LYS A 61 -1.28 7.59 2.23
N LYS A 62 -0.29 8.39 2.60
CA LYS A 62 -0.22 9.04 3.92
C LYS A 62 -1.43 9.92 4.22
N GLU A 63 -1.96 10.58 3.20
CA GLU A 63 -3.16 11.42 3.26
C GLU A 63 -4.47 10.61 3.45
N GLY A 64 -4.41 9.29 3.36
CA GLY A 64 -5.55 8.39 3.61
C GLY A 64 -6.35 7.99 2.36
N SER A 65 -5.88 8.36 1.16
CA SER A 65 -6.42 7.86 -0.11
C SER A 65 -5.65 6.63 -0.60
N PHE A 66 -6.19 5.93 -1.58
CA PHE A 66 -5.57 4.74 -2.17
C PHE A 66 -5.05 5.00 -3.58
N ALA A 67 -4.02 4.25 -3.97
CA ALA A 67 -3.54 4.18 -5.34
C ALA A 67 -3.43 2.72 -5.78
N ILE A 68 -3.69 2.48 -7.06
CA ILE A 68 -3.49 1.19 -7.72
C ILE A 68 -2.39 1.36 -8.75
N THR A 69 -1.45 0.42 -8.75
CA THR A 69 -0.37 0.39 -9.73
C THR A 69 -0.36 -0.93 -10.46
N GLU A 70 -0.23 -0.85 -11.77
CA GLU A 70 0.12 -2.01 -12.59
C GLU A 70 1.57 -2.39 -12.29
N ALA A 71 1.82 -3.68 -12.06
CA ALA A 71 3.15 -4.21 -11.78
C ALA A 71 3.42 -5.44 -12.66
N TRP A 72 4.55 -5.42 -13.37
CA TRP A 72 5.08 -6.55 -14.11
C TRP A 72 6.37 -7.00 -13.45
N TYR A 73 6.36 -8.21 -12.91
CA TYR A 73 7.54 -8.85 -12.34
C TYR A 73 8.25 -9.58 -13.48
N LYS A 74 9.56 -9.35 -13.62
CA LYS A 74 10.41 -10.05 -14.58
C LYS A 74 11.74 -10.32 -13.92
N GLU A 75 11.95 -11.58 -13.55
CA GLU A 75 13.15 -12.05 -12.85
C GLU A 75 13.40 -11.25 -11.55
N SER A 76 14.47 -10.46 -11.52
CA SER A 76 14.86 -9.60 -10.39
C SER A 76 14.37 -8.15 -10.51
N SER A 77 13.63 -7.84 -11.59
CA SER A 77 13.14 -6.50 -11.88
C SER A 77 11.62 -6.42 -11.74
N VAL A 78 11.14 -5.24 -11.34
CA VAL A 78 9.70 -4.94 -11.31
C VAL A 78 9.49 -3.64 -12.07
N THR A 79 8.70 -3.71 -13.15
CA THR A 79 8.21 -2.52 -13.83
C THR A 79 6.87 -2.16 -13.25
N ARG A 80 6.70 -0.91 -12.82
CA ARG A 80 5.42 -0.42 -12.29
C ARG A 80 4.77 0.53 -13.27
N LYS A 81 3.51 0.90 -13.07
CA LYS A 81 2.87 2.04 -13.72
C LYS A 81 1.67 2.45 -12.88
N LEU A 82 1.50 3.75 -12.65
CA LEU A 82 0.32 4.24 -11.94
C LEU A 82 -0.93 3.96 -12.79
N HIS A 83 -1.89 3.23 -12.22
CA HIS A 83 -3.13 2.86 -12.88
C HIS A 83 -4.28 3.76 -12.43
N GLN A 84 -4.44 3.92 -11.12
CA GLN A 84 -5.42 4.83 -10.50
C GLN A 84 -4.80 5.49 -9.27
N ASP A 85 -5.20 6.73 -8.98
CA ASP A 85 -4.69 7.51 -7.84
C ASP A 85 -5.82 8.24 -7.12
N ASN A 86 -5.60 8.57 -5.85
CA ASN A 86 -6.50 9.31 -4.97
C ASN A 86 -7.90 8.70 -4.84
N LEU A 87 -7.99 7.37 -4.83
CA LEU A 87 -9.24 6.66 -4.66
C LEU A 87 -9.73 6.76 -3.21
N SER A 88 -11.02 7.01 -3.03
CA SER A 88 -11.71 6.72 -1.77
C SER A 88 -11.83 5.20 -1.55
N PHE A 89 -12.13 4.77 -0.33
CA PHE A 89 -12.35 3.34 -0.07
C PHE A 89 -13.55 2.79 -0.87
N GLU A 90 -14.59 3.59 -1.08
CA GLU A 90 -15.75 3.20 -1.90
C GLU A 90 -15.34 3.00 -3.38
N GLN A 91 -14.56 3.93 -3.93
CA GLN A 91 -14.05 3.82 -5.32
C GLN A 91 -13.09 2.64 -5.48
N LEU A 92 -12.25 2.41 -4.48
CA LEU A 92 -11.37 1.24 -4.42
C LEU A 92 -12.22 -0.04 -4.44
N THR A 93 -13.24 -0.12 -3.60
CA THR A 93 -14.14 -1.29 -3.49
C THR A 93 -14.80 -1.61 -4.82
N LEU A 94 -15.27 -0.60 -5.54
CA LEU A 94 -15.83 -0.76 -6.88
C LEU A 94 -14.80 -1.27 -7.90
N SER A 95 -13.52 -0.93 -7.71
CA SER A 95 -12.44 -1.28 -8.65
C SER A 95 -11.89 -2.70 -8.43
N ILE A 96 -11.78 -3.15 -7.18
CA ILE A 96 -11.16 -4.45 -6.84
C ILE A 96 -12.15 -5.52 -6.38
N GLY A 97 -13.41 -5.15 -6.15
CA GLY A 97 -14.44 -6.02 -5.59
C GLY A 97 -14.46 -6.05 -4.06
N GLU A 98 -15.63 -6.38 -3.50
CA GLU A 98 -15.90 -6.33 -2.06
C GLU A 98 -15.03 -7.30 -1.24
N GLU A 99 -14.78 -8.50 -1.76
CA GLU A 99 -13.92 -9.49 -1.09
C GLU A 99 -12.49 -8.95 -0.88
N ASN A 100 -11.89 -8.39 -1.93
CA ASN A 100 -10.56 -7.81 -1.87
C ASN A 100 -10.53 -6.54 -0.98
N ALA A 101 -11.59 -5.74 -1.01
CA ALA A 101 -11.71 -4.58 -0.13
C ALA A 101 -11.77 -5.00 1.35
N ASN A 102 -12.51 -6.06 1.67
CA ASN A 102 -12.56 -6.62 3.02
C ASN A 102 -11.20 -7.16 3.47
N ALA A 103 -10.46 -7.83 2.58
CA ALA A 103 -9.09 -8.27 2.86
C ALA A 103 -8.16 -7.09 3.21
N ILE A 104 -8.31 -5.95 2.54
CA ILE A 104 -7.57 -4.72 2.86
C ILE A 104 -7.91 -4.22 4.27
N VAL A 105 -9.19 -4.18 4.64
CA VAL A 105 -9.63 -3.74 5.97
C VAL A 105 -9.05 -4.64 7.06
N MET A 106 -9.06 -5.96 6.84
CA MET A 106 -8.42 -6.91 7.74
C MET A 106 -6.92 -6.62 7.88
N ARG A 107 -6.23 -6.43 6.76
CA ARG A 107 -4.80 -6.14 6.73
C ARG A 107 -4.44 -4.87 7.51
N ILE A 108 -5.19 -3.79 7.30
CA ILE A 108 -5.01 -2.52 8.04
C ILE A 108 -5.21 -2.75 9.55
N THR A 109 -6.24 -3.52 9.91
CA THR A 109 -6.54 -3.83 11.31
C THR A 109 -5.43 -4.64 11.97
N GLU A 110 -4.87 -5.63 11.27
CA GLU A 110 -3.74 -6.43 11.76
C GLU A 110 -2.50 -5.58 12.01
N ILE A 111 -2.18 -4.65 11.10
CA ILE A 111 -1.06 -3.73 11.24
C ILE A 111 -1.23 -2.91 12.53
N ILE A 112 -2.40 -2.30 12.72
CA ILE A 112 -2.72 -1.53 13.92
C ILE A 112 -2.53 -2.39 15.18
N LYS A 113 -3.14 -3.57 15.23
CA LYS A 113 -3.05 -4.48 16.39
C LYS A 113 -1.61 -4.88 16.71
N LYS A 114 -0.81 -5.15 15.68
CA LYS A 114 0.60 -5.52 15.84
C LYS A 114 1.39 -4.34 16.42
N SER A 115 1.22 -3.15 15.88
CA SER A 115 1.89 -1.93 16.38
C SER A 115 1.49 -1.61 17.82
N GLU A 116 0.20 -1.71 18.17
CA GLU A 116 -0.27 -1.49 19.55
C GLU A 116 0.34 -2.49 20.54
N LYS A 117 0.47 -3.76 20.15
CA LYS A 117 1.12 -4.80 20.98
C LYS A 117 2.62 -4.55 21.14
N GLU A 118 3.29 -4.07 20.10
CA GLU A 118 4.72 -3.75 20.12
C GLU A 118 5.01 -2.51 20.96
N ASP A 119 4.18 -1.47 20.88
CA ASP A 119 4.27 -0.29 21.74
C ASP A 119 4.08 -0.68 23.21
N TRP A 120 3.06 -1.49 23.53
CA TRP A 120 2.85 -1.99 24.89
C TRP A 120 4.06 -2.73 25.47
N LYS A 121 4.71 -3.59 24.67
CA LYS A 121 5.94 -4.30 25.08
C LYS A 121 7.12 -3.36 25.34
N ARG A 122 7.22 -2.23 24.62
CA ARG A 122 8.29 -1.25 24.86
C ARG A 122 8.10 -0.50 26.18
N PHE A 123 6.85 -0.28 26.59
CA PHE A 123 6.56 0.32 27.90
C PHE A 123 6.74 -0.66 29.05
N SER A 124 6.46 -1.95 28.87
CA SER A 124 6.60 -2.95 29.94
C SER A 124 8.04 -3.36 30.27
N VAL A 125 9.01 -3.09 29.39
CA VAL A 125 10.45 -3.39 29.61
C VAL A 125 11.18 -2.23 30.30
N ARG A 126 10.51 -1.07 30.45
CA ARG A 126 11.05 0.13 31.11
C ARG A 126 10.52 0.36 32.53
N ALA A 127 9.72 -0.59 33.06
CA ALA A 127 9.24 -0.63 34.43
C ALA A 127 9.96 -1.75 35.19
#